data_AF-A0A2H6BH72-F1
#
_entry.id   AF-A0A2H6BH72-F1
#
_cell.length_a   1.000
_cell.length_b   1.000
_cell.length_c   1.000
_cell.angle_alpha   90.00
_cell.angle_beta   90.00
_cell.angle_gamma   90.00
#
_symmetry.space_group_name_H-M   'P 1'
#
loop_
_entity.id
_entity.type
_entity.pdbx_description
1 polymer ?
#
loop_
_entity_poly.entity_id
_entity_poly.type
_entity_poly.pdbx_seq_one_letter_code
_entity_poly.pdbx_strand_id
1 'polypeptide(L)'
;MAHDDSAATDEGAVDDRRAALAYLDEAWEEALLDGIAPDCVAHAALFAALKELVLSFGEEATARFVERLPDRLRKGDYTLPSLAH
;
A
#
# COMPACT_ATOMS: atom_id res chain seq x y z
N MET A 1 -31.67 -19.92 -5.63
CA MET A 1 -30.22 -20.21 -5.61
C MET A 1 -29.52 -19.00 -6.21
N ALA A 2 -29.09 -18.06 -5.38
CA ALA A 2 -28.41 -16.83 -5.80
C ALA A 2 -27.35 -16.45 -4.75
N HIS A 3 -26.42 -17.38 -4.52
CA HIS A 3 -25.22 -17.17 -3.72
C HIS A 3 -24.10 -17.91 -4.45
N ASP A 4 -23.32 -17.19 -5.27
CA ASP A 4 -22.00 -17.66 -5.72
C ASP A 4 -21.11 -16.54 -6.32
N ASP A 5 -21.69 -15.47 -6.88
CA ASP A 5 -20.93 -14.48 -7.68
C ASP A 5 -20.07 -13.48 -6.85
N SER A 6 -20.32 -13.37 -5.55
CA SER A 6 -19.61 -12.39 -4.69
C SER A 6 -18.29 -12.90 -4.10
N ALA A 7 -18.03 -14.22 -4.14
CA ALA A 7 -16.80 -14.80 -3.59
C ALA A 7 -15.66 -14.79 -4.62
N ALA A 8 -15.98 -15.06 -5.90
CA ALA A 8 -15.01 -15.08 -6.99
C ALA A 8 -14.39 -13.69 -7.27
N THR A 9 -15.12 -12.61 -6.99
CA THR A 9 -14.66 -11.23 -7.17
C THR A 9 -13.69 -10.77 -6.07
N ASP A 10 -13.83 -11.28 -4.84
CA ASP A 10 -12.92 -10.99 -3.73
C ASP A 10 -11.60 -11.76 -3.87
N GLU A 11 -11.65 -13.03 -4.27
CA GLU A 11 -10.45 -13.85 -4.52
C GLU A 11 -9.58 -13.26 -5.64
N GLY A 12 -10.19 -12.80 -6.74
CA GLY A 12 -9.46 -12.13 -7.83
C GLY A 12 -8.82 -10.82 -7.38
N ALA A 13 -9.53 -10.00 -6.58
CA ALA A 13 -8.98 -8.75 -6.06
C ALA A 13 -7.83 -8.97 -5.06
N VAL A 14 -7.87 -10.06 -4.28
CA VAL A 14 -6.77 -10.46 -3.39
C VAL A 14 -5.55 -10.92 -4.19
N ASP A 15 -5.75 -11.66 -5.28
CA ASP A 15 -4.68 -12.09 -6.18
C ASP A 15 -4.02 -10.89 -6.88
N ASP A 16 -4.82 -9.97 -7.43
CA ASP A 16 -4.34 -8.74 -8.06
C ASP A 16 -3.53 -7.87 -7.08
N ARG A 17 -4.00 -7.75 -5.83
CA ARG A 17 -3.27 -6.99 -4.79
C ARG A 17 -1.95 -7.66 -4.44
N ARG A 18 -1.91 -8.99 -4.39
CA ARG A 18 -0.68 -9.74 -4.13
C ARG A 18 0.31 -9.59 -5.28
N ALA A 19 -0.16 -9.68 -6.52
CA ALA A 19 0.66 -9.45 -7.70
C ALA A 19 1.23 -8.03 -7.72
N ALA A 20 0.40 -7.02 -7.45
CA ALA A 20 0.85 -5.63 -7.35
C ALA A 20 1.92 -5.42 -6.27
N LEU A 21 1.80 -6.09 -5.13
CA LEU A 21 2.82 -6.06 -4.08
C LEU A 21 4.14 -6.65 -4.56
N ALA A 22 4.12 -7.80 -5.25
CA ALA A 22 5.33 -8.40 -5.79
C ALA A 22 6.05 -7.46 -6.77
N TYR A 23 5.31 -6.80 -7.67
CA TYR A 23 5.88 -5.80 -8.57
C TYR A 23 6.48 -4.59 -7.83
N LEU A 24 5.84 -4.15 -6.74
CA LEU A 24 6.38 -3.06 -5.93
C LEU A 24 7.64 -3.47 -5.17
N ASP A 25 7.70 -4.71 -4.65
CA ASP A 25 8.88 -5.24 -3.96
C ASP A 25 10.07 -5.34 -4.92
N GLU A 26 9.86 -5.87 -6.13
CA GLU A 26 10.88 -5.93 -7.18
C GLU A 26 11.40 -4.52 -7.54
N ALA A 27 10.50 -3.57 -7.80
CA ALA A 27 10.87 -2.18 -8.10
C ALA A 27 11.61 -1.51 -6.93
N TRP A 28 11.30 -1.91 -5.70
CA TRP A 28 11.98 -1.42 -4.50
C TRP A 28 13.41 -1.95 -4.43
N GLU A 29 13.61 -3.25 -4.64
CA GLU A 29 14.93 -3.87 -4.66
C GLU A 29 15.82 -3.26 -5.74
N GLU A 30 15.29 -3.06 -6.95
CA GLU A 30 16.00 -2.39 -8.05
C GLU A 30 16.44 -0.97 -7.68
N ALA A 31 15.56 -0.17 -7.07
CA ALA A 31 15.90 1.17 -6.64
C ALA A 31 17.06 1.19 -5.63
N LEU A 32 17.10 0.21 -4.72
CA LEU A 32 18.20 0.08 -3.76
C LEU A 32 19.51 -0.34 -4.45
N LEU A 33 19.45 -1.22 -5.45
CA LEU A 33 20.62 -1.61 -6.26
C LEU A 33 21.21 -0.43 -7.02
N ASP A 34 20.35 0.48 -7.50
CA ASP A 34 20.74 1.73 -8.14
C ASP A 34 21.30 2.79 -7.16
N GLY A 35 21.31 2.48 -5.87
CA GLY A 35 21.86 3.34 -4.82
C GLY A 35 20.89 4.44 -4.35
N ILE A 36 19.59 4.31 -4.66
CA ILE A 36 18.57 5.23 -4.16
C ILE A 36 18.33 4.95 -2.67
N ALA A 37 18.29 6.02 -1.87
CA ALA A 37 18.08 5.88 -0.43
C ALA A 37 16.67 5.32 -0.12
N PRO A 38 16.52 4.38 0.83
CA PRO A 38 15.23 3.74 1.13
C PRO A 38 14.10 4.72 1.49
N ASP A 39 14.42 5.83 2.16
CA ASP A 39 13.46 6.87 2.53
C ASP A 39 12.98 7.68 1.30
N CYS A 40 13.83 7.85 0.29
CA CYS A 40 13.42 8.42 -1.00
C CYS A 40 12.39 7.50 -1.71
N VAL A 41 12.65 6.19 -1.74
CA VAL A 41 11.73 5.21 -2.34
C VAL A 41 10.40 5.19 -1.58
N ALA A 42 10.44 5.23 -0.25
CA ALA A 42 9.24 5.30 0.58
C ALA A 42 8.39 6.54 0.35
N HIS A 43 9.02 7.72 0.23
CA HIS A 43 8.30 8.94 -0.10
C HIS A 43 7.68 8.89 -1.50
N ALA A 44 8.40 8.36 -2.49
CA ALA A 44 7.89 8.20 -3.85
C ALA A 44 6.70 7.23 -3.90
N ALA A 45 6.80 6.09 -3.21
CA ALA A 45 5.72 5.11 -3.13
C ALA A 45 4.48 5.69 -2.44
N LEU A 46 4.67 6.43 -1.33
CA LEU A 46 3.56 7.12 -0.65
C LEU A 46 2.89 8.15 -1.57
N PHE A 47 3.67 8.95 -2.30
CA PHE A 47 3.14 9.90 -3.26
C PHE A 47 2.33 9.21 -4.36
N ALA A 48 2.87 8.14 -4.95
CA ALA A 48 2.20 7.37 -5.98
C ALA A 48 0.88 6.77 -5.48
N ALA A 49 0.87 6.18 -4.28
CA ALA A 49 -0.32 5.64 -3.65
C ALA A 49 -1.39 6.72 -3.41
N LEU A 50 -1.00 7.87 -2.84
CA LEU A 50 -1.94 8.99 -2.61
C LEU A 50 -2.49 9.54 -3.94
N LYS A 51 -1.65 9.69 -4.96
CA LYS A 51 -2.09 10.11 -6.30
C LYS A 51 -3.15 9.16 -6.85
N GLU A 52 -2.95 7.85 -6.74
CA GLU A 52 -3.91 6.86 -7.24
C GLU A 52 -5.23 6.88 -6.45
N LEU A 53 -5.17 7.04 -5.13
CA LEU A 53 -6.35 7.21 -4.30
C LEU A 53 -7.15 8.47 -4.68
N VAL A 54 -6.47 9.58 -4.93
CA VAL A 54 -7.12 10.82 -5.37
C VAL A 54 -7.76 10.64 -6.75
N LEU A 55 -7.09 9.97 -7.69
CA LEU A 55 -7.65 9.69 -9.02
C LEU A 55 -8.89 8.80 -8.95
N SER A 56 -8.89 7.80 -8.07
CA SER A 56 -9.98 6.84 -7.92
C SER A 56 -11.16 7.37 -7.11
N PHE A 57 -10.90 8.16 -6.06
CA PHE A 57 -11.92 8.51 -5.04
C PHE A 57 -12.07 10.03 -4.80
N GLY A 58 -11.18 10.85 -5.34
CA GLY A 58 -11.13 12.30 -5.12
C GLY A 58 -10.32 12.74 -3.90
N GLU A 59 -9.95 14.02 -3.89
CA GLU A 59 -9.11 14.66 -2.87
C GLU A 59 -9.72 14.53 -1.47
N GLU A 60 -10.98 14.90 -1.31
CA GLU A 60 -11.65 14.98 -0.02
C GLU A 60 -11.88 13.58 0.61
N ALA A 61 -12.15 12.56 -0.21
CA ALA A 61 -12.23 11.18 0.28
C ALA A 61 -10.85 10.66 0.72
N THR A 62 -9.80 11.01 -0.02
CA THR A 62 -8.42 10.63 0.30
C THR A 62 -7.92 11.35 1.55
N ALA A 63 -8.24 12.63 1.74
CA ALA A 63 -7.89 13.40 2.92
C ALA A 63 -8.44 12.74 4.20
N ARG A 64 -9.75 12.41 4.23
CA ARG A 64 -10.36 11.69 5.36
C ARG A 64 -9.75 10.30 5.60
N PHE A 65 -9.32 9.62 4.53
CA PHE A 65 -8.61 8.35 4.69
C PHE A 65 -7.27 8.55 5.42
N VAL A 66 -6.49 9.56 4.99
CA VAL A 66 -5.15 9.88 5.51
C VAL A 66 -5.19 10.46 6.93
N GLU A 67 -6.23 11.20 7.31
CA GLU A 67 -6.42 11.77 8.66
C GLU A 67 -6.28 10.73 9.79
N ARG A 68 -6.54 9.46 9.49
CA ARG A 68 -6.45 8.36 10.47
C ARG A 68 -5.03 7.82 10.63
N LEU A 69 -4.11 8.11 9.70
CA LEU A 69 -2.75 7.56 9.71
C LEU A 69 -1.89 8.06 10.90
N PRO A 70 -1.90 9.36 11.28
CA PRO A 70 -1.11 9.83 12.41
C PRO A 70 -1.43 9.11 13.72
N ASP A 71 -2.72 8.82 13.97
CA ASP A 71 -3.14 8.12 15.17
C ASP A 71 -2.69 6.67 15.18
N ARG A 72 -2.71 6.00 14.02
CA ARG A 72 -2.18 4.64 13.87
C ARG A 72 -0.67 4.59 14.05
N LEU A 73 0.07 5.55 13.49
CA LEU A 73 1.51 5.69 13.68
C LEU A 73 1.88 5.85 15.15
N ARG A 74 1.19 6.74 15.88
CA ARG A 74 1.42 6.95 17.33
C ARG A 74 1.11 5.72 18.18
N LYS A 75 0.16 4.89 17.75
CA LYS A 75 -0.16 3.61 18.39
C LYS A 75 0.90 2.53 18.13
N GLY A 76 1.82 2.77 17.20
CA GLY A 76 2.85 1.80 16.83
C GLY A 76 2.37 0.74 15.84
N ASP A 77 1.23 0.93 15.17
CA ASP A 77 0.66 -0.03 14.19
C ASP A 77 1.66 -0.44 13.08
N TYR A 78 2.64 0.43 12.81
CA TYR A 78 3.66 0.25 11.77
C TYR A 78 5.07 0.01 12.34
N THR A 79 5.24 0.09 13.66
CA THR A 79 6.47 -0.33 14.32
C THR A 79 6.37 -1.82 14.55
N LEU A 80 6.77 -2.60 13.54
CA LEU A 80 6.92 -4.03 13.74
C LEU A 80 7.98 -4.24 14.82
N PRO A 81 7.73 -5.04 15.87
CA PRO A 81 8.81 -5.51 16.72
C PRO A 81 9.79 -6.19 15.77
N SER A 82 11.04 -5.70 15.73
CA SER A 82 12.11 -6.37 15.00
C SER A 82 11.97 -7.85 15.30
N LEU A 83 11.67 -8.66 14.27
CA LEU A 83 11.98 -10.08 14.34
C LEU A 83 13.48 -10.09 14.59
N ALA A 84 13.85 -10.43 15.84
CA ALA A 84 15.22 -10.71 16.18
C ALA A 84 15.72 -11.72 15.14
N HIS A 85 16.87 -11.42 14.54
CA HIS A 85 17.50 -12.26 13.52
C HIS A 85 17.53 -13.74 13.94
#